data_AF-A0A8T2ULW3-F1
#
_entry.id   AF-A0A8T2ULW3-F1
#
_cell.length_a   1.000
_cell.length_b   1.000
_cell.length_c   1.000
_cell.angle_alpha   90.00
_cell.angle_beta   90.00
_cell.angle_gamma   90.00
#
_symmetry.space_group_name_H-M   'P 1'
#
loop_
_entity.id
_entity.type
_entity.pdbx_description
1 polymer ?
#
loop_
_entity_poly.entity_id
_entity_poly.type
_entity_poly.pdbx_seq_one_letter_code
_entity_poly.pdbx_strand_id
1 'polypeptide(L)'
;MEHVTIFKIHGILMWLSMGFLMPLGIILVRFLRGLRKDGSATASEAWITKRVAQAHIVLQIAAVVIAWVGGGIALVHLGPRPGLLHTHGRLGLSLLSASFINASMGLLRPKLEAKWKRGLWYLFHWMFRTCIVILSMMEILLGTHVYEIVTKKSLRPLNIAFAFQITVMSFIYLAQDHWSYFRHVQCT
;
A
#
# COMPACT_ATOMS: atom_id res chain seq x y z
N MET A 1 20.31 -21.67 -10.56
CA MET A 1 19.34 -20.88 -11.35
C MET A 1 18.02 -20.68 -10.61
N GLU A 2 17.53 -21.69 -9.90
CA GLU A 2 16.27 -21.66 -9.14
C GLU A 2 16.13 -20.48 -8.15
N HIS A 3 17.15 -20.23 -7.31
CA HIS A 3 17.10 -19.11 -6.36
C HIS A 3 16.96 -17.73 -7.02
N VAL A 4 17.56 -17.51 -8.19
CA VAL A 4 17.44 -16.23 -8.92
C VAL A 4 16.01 -16.02 -9.41
N THR A 5 15.36 -17.09 -9.87
CA THR A 5 13.94 -17.06 -10.25
C THR A 5 13.06 -16.75 -9.05
N ILE A 6 13.32 -17.35 -7.89
CA ILE A 6 12.60 -17.07 -6.64
C ILE A 6 12.76 -15.60 -6.23
N PHE A 7 13.97 -15.04 -6.27
CA PHE A 7 14.20 -13.62 -5.99
C PHE A 7 13.36 -12.70 -6.89
N LYS A 8 13.28 -13.02 -8.19
CA LYS A 8 12.49 -12.24 -9.15
C LYS A 8 11.00 -12.34 -8.85
N ILE A 9 10.49 -13.56 -8.62
CA ILE A 9 9.07 -13.79 -8.31
C ILE A 9 8.69 -13.05 -7.02
N HIS A 10 9.48 -13.20 -5.96
CA HIS A 10 9.29 -12.48 -4.70
C HIS A 10 9.26 -10.96 -4.94
N GLY A 11 10.27 -10.40 -5.60
CA GLY A 11 10.35 -8.95 -5.86
C GLY A 11 9.17 -8.42 -6.66
N ILE A 12 8.74 -9.13 -7.71
CA ILE A 12 7.58 -8.75 -8.53
C ILE A 12 6.29 -8.78 -7.70
N LEU A 13 6.08 -9.83 -6.90
CA LEU A 13 4.90 -9.95 -6.03
C LEU A 13 4.88 -8.85 -4.97
N MET A 14 6.02 -8.51 -4.35
CA MET A 14 6.11 -7.43 -3.35
C MET A 14 5.88 -6.05 -3.98
N TRP A 15 6.41 -5.81 -5.19
CA TRP A 15 6.14 -4.58 -5.94
C TRP A 15 4.66 -4.45 -6.32
N LEU A 16 4.05 -5.51 -6.89
CA LEU A 16 2.63 -5.49 -7.27
C LEU A 16 1.73 -5.29 -6.05
N SER A 17 2.00 -5.97 -4.94
CA SER A 17 1.20 -5.87 -3.71
C SER A 17 1.38 -4.55 -2.99
N MET A 18 2.48 -4.43 -2.24
CA MET A 18 2.74 -3.34 -1.31
C MET A 18 3.21 -2.08 -2.03
N GLY A 19 3.88 -2.24 -3.18
CA GLY A 19 4.35 -1.16 -4.03
C GLY A 19 3.26 -0.47 -4.86
N PHE A 20 2.22 -1.19 -5.28
CA PHE A 20 1.20 -0.67 -6.22
C PHE A 20 -0.23 -0.82 -5.73
N LEU A 21 -0.75 -2.04 -5.55
CA LEU A 21 -2.17 -2.27 -5.21
C LEU A 21 -2.57 -1.62 -3.87
N MET A 22 -1.68 -1.69 -2.89
CA MET A 22 -1.89 -1.11 -1.55
C MET A 22 -2.04 0.43 -1.62
N PRO A 23 -1.08 1.20 -2.16
CA PRO A 23 -1.26 2.64 -2.40
C PRO A 23 -2.47 2.98 -3.28
N LEU A 24 -2.70 2.22 -4.36
CA LEU A 24 -3.81 2.47 -5.28
C LEU A 24 -5.16 2.42 -4.57
N GLY A 25 -5.37 1.40 -3.72
CA GLY A 25 -6.59 1.30 -2.92
C GLY A 25 -6.77 2.52 -2.00
N ILE A 26 -5.70 3.02 -1.38
CA ILE A 26 -5.74 4.19 -0.48
C ILE A 26 -6.12 5.46 -1.24
N ILE A 27 -5.47 5.70 -2.38
CA ILE A 27 -5.73 6.84 -3.26
C ILE A 27 -7.19 6.83 -3.72
N LEU A 28 -7.70 5.67 -4.12
CA LEU A 28 -9.05 5.50 -4.65
C LEU A 28 -10.13 5.84 -3.61
N VAL A 29 -10.01 5.34 -2.37
CA VAL A 29 -11.01 5.62 -1.32
C VAL A 29 -10.95 7.07 -0.83
N ARG A 30 -9.77 7.69 -0.86
CA ARG A 30 -9.59 9.09 -0.44
C ARG A 30 -10.22 10.05 -1.46
N PHE A 31 -9.96 9.86 -2.74
CA PHE A 31 -10.53 10.67 -3.83
C PHE A 31 -12.05 10.85 -3.68
N LEU A 32 -12.78 9.74 -3.53
CA LEU A 32 -14.24 9.79 -3.46
C LEU A 32 -14.80 10.29 -2.13
N ARG A 33 -14.07 10.11 -1.03
CA ARG A 33 -14.43 10.79 0.23
C ARG A 33 -14.33 12.30 0.10
N GLY A 34 -13.39 12.80 -0.71
CA GLY A 34 -13.26 14.22 -1.04
C GLY A 34 -14.41 14.75 -1.92
N LEU A 35 -14.98 13.92 -2.81
CA LEU A 35 -16.19 14.30 -3.56
C LEU A 35 -17.36 14.57 -2.61
N ARG A 36 -17.60 13.69 -1.63
CA ARG A 36 -18.77 13.75 -0.75
C ARG A 36 -18.81 14.89 0.28
N LYS A 37 -17.72 15.64 0.45
CA LYS A 37 -17.63 16.74 1.43
C LYS A 37 -18.31 18.04 0.96
N ASP A 38 -18.69 18.15 -0.31
CA ASP A 38 -19.29 19.37 -0.88
C ASP A 38 -20.82 19.50 -0.69
N GLY A 39 -21.45 18.58 0.05
CA GLY A 39 -22.83 18.72 0.51
C GLY A 39 -23.92 18.35 -0.51
N SER A 40 -23.57 17.87 -1.72
CA SER A 40 -24.53 17.63 -2.81
C SER A 40 -24.86 16.15 -3.11
N ALA A 41 -24.63 15.23 -2.15
CA ALA A 41 -24.67 13.79 -2.42
C ALA A 41 -26.02 13.26 -2.93
N THR A 42 -26.13 13.12 -4.25
CA THR A 42 -27.26 12.48 -4.94
C THR A 42 -27.29 10.96 -4.68
N ALA A 43 -28.44 10.31 -4.95
CA ALA A 43 -28.56 8.85 -4.81
C ALA A 43 -27.54 8.08 -5.70
N SER A 44 -27.16 8.64 -6.84
CA SER A 44 -26.11 8.09 -7.70
C SER A 44 -24.73 8.19 -7.03
N GLU A 45 -24.37 9.30 -6.38
CA GLU A 45 -23.09 9.43 -5.68
C GLU A 45 -22.94 8.48 -4.49
N ALA A 46 -24.04 8.15 -3.81
CA ALA A 46 -24.04 7.13 -2.77
C ALA A 46 -23.72 5.72 -3.32
N TRP A 47 -24.25 5.37 -4.51
CA TRP A 47 -23.93 4.12 -5.21
C TRP A 47 -22.44 4.06 -5.59
N ILE A 48 -21.90 5.12 -6.20
CA ILE A 48 -20.48 5.19 -6.61
C ILE A 48 -19.57 5.02 -5.39
N THR A 49 -19.89 5.74 -4.30
CA THR A 49 -19.12 5.67 -3.05
C THR A 49 -19.07 4.24 -2.50
N LYS A 50 -20.19 3.51 -2.53
CA LYS A 50 -20.24 2.10 -2.10
C LYS A 50 -19.37 1.22 -3.01
N ARG A 51 -19.50 1.35 -4.33
CA ARG A 51 -18.73 0.55 -5.30
C ARG A 51 -17.23 0.74 -5.14
N VAL A 52 -16.79 1.95 -4.88
CA VAL A 52 -15.38 2.24 -4.69
C VAL A 52 -14.87 1.88 -3.31
N ALA A 53 -15.70 1.98 -2.26
CA ALA A 53 -15.34 1.38 -0.98
C ALA A 53 -15.14 -0.14 -1.11
N GLN A 54 -15.96 -0.82 -1.93
CA GLN A 54 -15.76 -2.23 -2.26
C GLN A 54 -14.47 -2.45 -3.04
N ALA A 55 -14.20 -1.65 -4.07
CA ALA A 55 -12.96 -1.74 -4.84
C ALA A 55 -11.72 -1.54 -3.96
N HIS A 56 -11.74 -0.57 -3.03
CA HIS A 56 -10.71 -0.40 -2.02
C HIS A 56 -10.49 -1.67 -1.21
N ILE A 57 -11.55 -2.25 -0.64
CA ILE A 57 -11.45 -3.47 0.16
C ILE A 57 -10.85 -4.62 -0.66
N VAL A 58 -11.32 -4.82 -1.90
CA VAL A 58 -10.81 -5.86 -2.80
C VAL A 58 -9.32 -5.66 -3.10
N LEU A 59 -8.90 -4.43 -3.43
CA LEU A 59 -7.49 -4.11 -3.68
C LEU A 59 -6.62 -4.34 -2.44
N GLN A 60 -7.11 -3.98 -1.25
CA GLN A 60 -6.37 -4.17 0.02
C GLN A 60 -6.23 -5.66 0.36
N ILE A 61 -7.29 -6.45 0.19
CA ILE A 61 -7.24 -7.91 0.40
C ILE A 61 -6.29 -8.55 -0.61
N ALA A 62 -6.42 -8.21 -1.90
CA ALA A 62 -5.55 -8.75 -2.95
C ALA A 62 -4.07 -8.41 -2.68
N ALA A 63 -3.77 -7.17 -2.28
CA ALA A 63 -2.42 -6.77 -1.91
C ALA A 63 -1.87 -7.59 -0.74
N VAL A 64 -2.65 -7.79 0.33
CA VAL A 64 -2.21 -8.61 1.48
C VAL A 64 -1.99 -10.06 1.05
N VAL A 65 -2.91 -10.68 0.33
CA VAL A 65 -2.76 -12.07 -0.14
C VAL A 65 -1.51 -12.24 -1.01
N ILE A 66 -1.29 -11.34 -1.98
CA ILE A 66 -0.11 -11.37 -2.85
C ILE A 66 1.18 -11.18 -2.03
N ALA A 67 1.18 -10.28 -1.04
CA ALA A 67 2.33 -10.09 -0.15
C ALA A 67 2.64 -11.33 0.68
N TRP A 68 1.61 -12.04 1.18
CA TRP A 68 1.78 -13.30 1.90
C TRP A 68 2.32 -14.43 1.02
N VAL A 69 1.84 -14.54 -0.23
CA VAL A 69 2.40 -15.50 -1.19
C VAL A 69 3.86 -15.15 -1.50
N GLY A 70 4.16 -13.89 -1.84
CA GLY A 70 5.52 -13.46 -2.17
C GLY A 70 6.49 -13.61 -1.01
N GLY A 71 6.10 -13.17 0.20
CA GLY A 71 6.89 -13.32 1.42
C GLY A 71 7.05 -14.78 1.82
N GLY A 72 5.99 -15.59 1.76
CA GLY A 72 6.02 -17.02 2.08
C GLY A 72 6.99 -17.80 1.18
N ILE A 73 6.95 -17.55 -0.14
CA ILE A 73 7.90 -18.16 -1.09
C ILE A 73 9.34 -17.79 -0.72
N ALA A 74 9.62 -16.54 -0.36
CA ALA A 74 10.97 -16.13 0.05
C ALA A 74 11.41 -16.80 1.36
N LEU A 75 10.52 -16.89 2.36
CA LEU A 75 10.81 -17.54 3.64
C LEU A 75 11.15 -19.02 3.46
N VAL A 76 10.39 -19.74 2.63
CA VAL A 76 10.57 -21.17 2.41
C VAL A 76 11.85 -21.45 1.59
N HIS A 77 12.12 -20.67 0.55
CA HIS A 77 13.13 -21.05 -0.45
C HIS A 77 14.44 -20.24 -0.41
N LEU A 78 14.52 -19.12 0.31
CA LEU A 78 15.75 -18.29 0.35
C LEU A 78 16.56 -18.46 1.64
N GLY A 79 15.91 -18.90 2.72
CA GLY A 79 16.53 -19.19 4.02
C GLY A 79 17.19 -17.98 4.71
N PRO A 80 17.59 -18.11 5.99
CA PRO A 80 18.34 -17.05 6.67
C PRO A 80 19.76 -16.95 6.09
N ARG A 81 20.16 -15.74 5.70
CA ARG A 81 21.52 -15.42 5.20
C ARG A 81 22.08 -14.21 5.92
N PRO A 82 23.40 -14.13 6.18
CA PRO A 82 23.99 -13.04 6.96
C PRO A 82 23.93 -11.69 6.22
N GLY A 83 24.18 -10.61 6.97
CA GLY A 83 24.30 -9.25 6.42
C GLY A 83 22.96 -8.66 5.97
N LEU A 84 22.96 -7.99 4.81
CA LEU A 84 21.80 -7.23 4.32
C LEU A 84 20.55 -8.09 4.09
N LEU A 85 20.73 -9.36 3.73
CA LEU A 85 19.62 -10.31 3.58
C LEU A 85 18.97 -10.65 4.92
N HIS A 86 19.74 -10.70 6.00
CA HIS A 86 19.19 -10.91 7.34
C HIS A 86 18.31 -9.72 7.76
N THR A 87 18.79 -8.51 7.51
CA THR A 87 18.07 -7.27 7.83
C THR A 87 16.79 -7.16 6.99
N HIS A 88 16.89 -7.31 5.67
CA HIS A 88 15.75 -7.29 4.76
C HIS A 88 14.72 -8.37 5.13
N GLY A 89 15.16 -9.59 5.44
CA GLY A 89 14.26 -10.68 5.84
C GLY A 89 13.47 -10.38 7.11
N ARG A 90 14.11 -9.82 8.15
CA ARG A 90 13.45 -9.48 9.42
C ARG A 90 12.48 -8.30 9.28
N LEU A 91 12.88 -7.27 8.54
CA LEU A 91 12.02 -6.13 8.27
C LEU A 91 10.82 -6.54 7.40
N GLY A 92 11.06 -7.31 6.34
CA GLY A 92 10.02 -7.90 5.49
C GLY A 92 9.02 -8.75 6.28
N LEU A 93 9.47 -9.62 7.18
CA LEU A 93 8.59 -10.42 8.03
C LEU A 93 7.76 -9.55 9.00
N SER A 94 8.38 -8.52 9.56
CA SER A 94 7.70 -7.55 10.44
C SER A 94 6.61 -6.79 9.68
N LEU A 95 6.89 -6.35 8.45
CA LEU A 95 5.92 -5.68 7.59
C LEU A 95 4.82 -6.61 7.11
N LEU A 96 5.13 -7.88 6.82
CA LEU A 96 4.12 -8.86 6.44
C LEU A 96 3.10 -9.06 7.58
N SER A 97 3.59 -9.24 8.80
CA SER A 97 2.77 -9.33 10.01
C SER A 97 1.96 -8.04 10.24
N ALA A 98 2.60 -6.88 10.12
CA ALA A 98 1.95 -5.57 10.28
C ALA A 98 0.86 -5.33 9.22
N SER A 99 1.05 -5.79 7.99
CA SER A 99 0.07 -5.66 6.90
C SER A 99 -1.22 -6.44 7.22
N PHE A 100 -1.08 -7.64 7.79
CA PHE A 100 -2.21 -8.46 8.23
C PHE A 100 -2.95 -7.82 9.41
N ILE A 101 -2.21 -7.31 10.39
CA ILE A 101 -2.78 -6.56 11.53
C ILE A 101 -3.56 -5.35 11.01
N ASN A 102 -2.99 -4.58 10.09
CA ASN A 102 -3.64 -3.41 9.51
C ASN A 102 -4.95 -3.79 8.77
N ALA A 103 -4.97 -4.88 8.01
CA ALA A 103 -6.19 -5.37 7.37
C ALA A 103 -7.25 -5.76 8.42
N SER A 104 -6.84 -6.45 9.48
CA SER A 104 -7.71 -6.86 10.59
C SER A 104 -8.28 -5.67 11.35
N MET A 105 -7.50 -4.61 11.58
CA MET A 105 -7.99 -3.35 12.17
C MET A 105 -9.12 -2.73 11.35
N GLY A 106 -9.14 -2.93 10.03
CA GLY A 106 -10.23 -2.49 9.15
C GLY A 106 -11.58 -3.11 9.52
N LEU A 107 -11.58 -4.36 10.00
CA LEU A 107 -12.78 -5.08 10.43
C LEU A 107 -13.29 -4.62 11.80
N LEU A 108 -12.40 -4.11 12.66
CA LEU A 108 -12.71 -3.63 14.00
C LEU A 108 -13.26 -2.20 14.03
N ARG A 109 -13.83 -1.71 12.91
CA ARG A 109 -14.34 -0.35 12.79
C ARG A 109 -15.50 -0.09 13.77
N PRO A 110 -15.38 0.89 14.70
CA PRO A 110 -16.44 1.19 15.66
C PRO A 110 -17.73 1.72 15.01
N LYS A 111 -18.87 1.48 15.68
CA LYS A 111 -20.19 2.03 15.30
C LYS A 111 -20.16 3.55 15.17
N LEU A 112 -21.03 4.10 14.31
CA LEU A 112 -21.15 5.55 14.04
C LEU A 112 -21.36 6.38 15.32
N GLU A 113 -22.12 5.85 16.28
CA GLU A 113 -22.50 6.53 17.52
C GLU A 113 -21.33 6.69 18.51
N ALA A 114 -20.33 5.81 18.45
CA ALA A 114 -19.18 5.83 19.35
C ALA A 114 -18.09 6.81 18.87
N LYS A 115 -18.41 8.11 18.81
CA LYS A 115 -17.58 9.17 18.20
C LYS A 115 -16.12 9.14 18.66
N TRP A 116 -15.87 9.07 19.97
CA TRP A 116 -14.51 9.02 20.54
C TRP A 116 -13.72 7.79 20.08
N LYS A 117 -14.29 6.58 20.29
CA LYS A 117 -13.66 5.31 19.87
C LYS A 117 -13.39 5.27 18.38
N ARG A 118 -14.30 5.82 17.57
CA ARG A 118 -14.19 5.89 16.11
C ARG A 118 -13.11 6.87 15.66
N GLY A 119 -12.96 8.01 16.34
CA GLY A 119 -11.85 8.96 16.09
C GLY A 119 -10.49 8.32 16.39
N LEU A 120 -10.37 7.65 17.53
CA LEU A 120 -9.14 6.97 17.93
C LEU A 120 -8.78 5.83 16.96
N TRP A 121 -9.76 4.98 16.61
CA TRP A 121 -9.59 3.94 15.58
C TRP A 121 -9.14 4.55 14.25
N TYR A 122 -9.75 5.64 13.82
CA TYR A 122 -9.39 6.30 12.57
C TYR A 122 -7.94 6.80 12.59
N LEU A 123 -7.52 7.47 13.66
CA LEU A 123 -6.15 7.97 13.81
C LEU A 123 -5.13 6.83 13.75
N PHE A 124 -5.31 5.79 14.57
CA PHE A 124 -4.37 4.65 14.59
C PHE A 124 -4.37 3.88 13.27
N HIS A 125 -5.54 3.54 12.72
CA HIS A 125 -5.64 2.81 11.47
C HIS A 125 -5.12 3.63 10.26
N TRP A 126 -5.19 4.95 10.32
CA TRP A 126 -4.60 5.82 9.30
C TRP A 126 -3.08 5.90 9.46
N MET A 127 -2.57 6.25 10.63
CA MET A 127 -1.12 6.37 10.88
C MET A 127 -0.40 5.05 10.61
N PHE A 128 -0.91 3.95 11.15
CA PHE A 128 -0.29 2.64 11.02
C PHE A 128 -0.19 2.19 9.56
N ARG A 129 -1.25 2.41 8.77
CA ARG A 129 -1.22 2.14 7.33
C ARG A 129 -0.19 2.98 6.60
N THR A 130 -0.11 4.27 6.89
CA THR A 130 0.86 5.18 6.26
C THR A 130 2.29 4.72 6.54
N CYS A 131 2.60 4.37 7.79
CA CYS A 131 3.92 3.81 8.14
C CYS A 131 4.21 2.52 7.38
N ILE A 132 3.26 1.58 7.32
CA ILE A 132 3.43 0.32 6.58
C ILE A 132 3.73 0.58 5.10
N VAL A 133 3.00 1.48 4.44
CA VAL A 133 3.21 1.79 3.03
C VAL A 133 4.61 2.36 2.81
N ILE A 134 5.02 3.36 3.59
CA ILE A 134 6.35 4.00 3.45
C ILE A 134 7.45 2.97 3.66
N LEU A 135 7.38 2.20 4.75
CA LEU A 135 8.39 1.18 5.06
C LEU A 135 8.41 0.08 3.99
N SER A 136 7.27 -0.28 3.40
CA SER A 136 7.23 -1.26 2.31
C SER A 136 7.91 -0.76 1.04
N MET A 137 7.80 0.54 0.72
CA MET A 137 8.55 1.12 -0.42
C MET A 137 10.05 1.05 -0.19
N MET A 138 10.50 1.38 1.03
CA MET A 138 11.89 1.28 1.43
C MET A 138 12.38 -0.17 1.36
N GLU A 139 11.58 -1.14 1.82
CA GLU A 139 11.92 -2.56 1.74
C GLU A 139 11.99 -3.10 0.31
N ILE A 140 11.16 -2.61 -0.61
CA ILE A 140 11.26 -2.99 -2.03
C ILE A 140 12.59 -2.49 -2.62
N LEU A 141 12.99 -1.24 -2.32
CA LEU A 141 14.28 -0.70 -2.75
C LEU A 141 15.47 -1.42 -2.11
N LEU A 142 15.34 -1.79 -0.83
CA LEU A 142 16.34 -2.61 -0.15
C LEU A 142 16.47 -3.99 -0.79
N GLY A 143 15.34 -4.61 -1.13
CA GLY A 143 15.28 -5.91 -1.82
C GLY A 143 15.89 -5.86 -3.22
N THR A 144 15.70 -4.78 -3.98
CA THR A 144 16.36 -4.61 -5.29
C THR A 144 17.87 -4.46 -5.14
N HIS A 145 18.34 -3.71 -4.13
CA HIS A 145 19.77 -3.62 -3.83
C HIS A 145 20.38 -4.97 -3.42
N VAL A 146 19.68 -5.73 -2.58
CA VAL A 146 20.04 -7.12 -2.24
C VAL A 146 20.16 -7.99 -3.50
N TYR A 147 19.20 -7.88 -4.42
CA TYR A 147 19.22 -8.61 -5.69
C TYR A 147 20.45 -8.24 -6.54
N GLU A 148 20.79 -6.96 -6.66
CA GLU A 148 21.96 -6.50 -7.41
C GLU A 148 23.28 -7.06 -6.82
N ILE A 149 23.40 -7.08 -5.48
CA ILE A 149 24.58 -7.63 -4.80
C ILE A 149 24.75 -9.12 -5.08
N VAL A 150 23.65 -9.87 -5.00
CA VAL A 150 23.64 -11.34 -5.14
C VAL A 150 23.82 -11.78 -6.59
N THR A 151 23.16 -11.10 -7.53
CA THR A 151 23.13 -11.52 -8.95
C THR A 151 24.13 -10.79 -9.82
N LYS A 152 24.75 -9.71 -9.32
CA LYS A 152 25.64 -8.79 -10.06
C LYS A 152 24.97 -8.14 -11.28
N LYS A 153 23.63 -8.15 -11.35
CA LYS A 153 22.84 -7.52 -12.41
C LYS A 153 22.20 -6.26 -11.87
N SER A 154 22.37 -5.14 -12.57
CA SER A 154 21.72 -3.89 -12.16
C SER A 154 20.22 -3.90 -12.47
N LEU A 155 19.44 -3.35 -11.52
CA LEU A 155 18.02 -3.06 -11.62
C LEU A 155 17.74 -1.55 -11.67
N ARG A 156 18.76 -0.73 -11.95
CA ARG A 156 18.63 0.74 -11.99
C ARG A 156 17.42 1.23 -12.83
N PRO A 157 17.13 0.70 -14.04
CA PRO A 157 15.94 1.13 -14.78
C PRO A 157 14.63 0.85 -14.04
N LEU A 158 14.51 -0.32 -13.38
CA LEU A 158 13.32 -0.66 -12.59
C LEU A 158 13.20 0.23 -11.35
N ASN A 159 14.32 0.54 -10.69
CA ASN A 159 14.32 1.44 -9.53
C ASN A 159 13.88 2.87 -9.94
N ILE A 160 14.30 3.35 -11.10
CA ILE A 160 13.84 4.64 -11.65
C ILE A 160 12.35 4.60 -11.96
N ALA A 161 11.87 3.55 -12.63
CA ALA A 161 10.44 3.38 -12.93
C ALA A 161 9.59 3.32 -11.65
N PHE A 162 10.08 2.63 -10.62
CA PHE A 162 9.42 2.56 -9.32
C PHE A 162 9.39 3.90 -8.59
N ALA A 163 10.50 4.66 -8.60
CA ALA A 163 10.54 6.00 -8.04
C ALA A 163 9.60 6.97 -8.77
N PHE A 164 9.51 6.85 -10.10
CA PHE A 164 8.56 7.61 -10.90
C PHE A 164 7.12 7.26 -10.52
N GLN A 165 6.78 5.97 -10.42
CA GLN A 165 5.47 5.52 -9.93
C GLN A 165 5.13 6.11 -8.55
N ILE A 166 6.04 6.01 -7.57
CA ILE A 166 5.82 6.56 -6.22
C ILE A 166 5.57 8.07 -6.29
N THR A 167 6.35 8.78 -7.11
CA THR A 167 6.19 10.23 -7.32
C THR A 167 4.81 10.56 -7.88
N VAL A 168 4.37 9.86 -8.93
CA VAL A 168 3.04 10.05 -9.54
C VAL A 168 1.93 9.76 -8.52
N MET A 169 2.02 8.64 -7.80
CA MET A 169 1.02 8.27 -6.78
C MET A 169 0.98 9.28 -5.64
N SER A 170 2.13 9.79 -5.19
CA SER A 170 2.23 10.80 -4.14
C SER A 170 1.66 12.14 -4.61
N PHE A 171 1.95 12.54 -5.84
CA PHE A 171 1.38 13.74 -6.46
C PHE A 171 -0.14 13.65 -6.52
N ILE A 172 -0.69 12.52 -7.00
CA ILE A 172 -2.15 12.30 -7.02
C ILE A 172 -2.71 12.37 -5.59
N TYR A 173 -2.08 11.70 -4.62
CA TYR A 173 -2.52 11.70 -3.23
C TYR A 173 -2.56 13.11 -2.62
N LEU A 174 -1.56 13.96 -2.89
CA LEU A 174 -1.50 15.34 -2.40
C LEU A 174 -2.49 16.25 -3.15
N ALA A 175 -2.60 16.10 -4.47
CA ALA A 175 -3.53 16.89 -5.28
C ALA A 175 -4.99 16.70 -4.85
N GLN A 176 -5.35 15.54 -4.31
CA GLN A 176 -6.68 15.27 -3.76
C GLN A 176 -7.09 16.22 -2.64
N ASP A 177 -6.15 16.72 -1.83
CA ASP A 177 -6.45 17.62 -0.72
C ASP A 177 -6.76 19.05 -1.18
N HIS A 178 -6.24 19.44 -2.34
CA HIS A 178 -6.52 20.73 -2.97
C HIS A 178 -7.71 20.67 -3.95
N TRP A 179 -8.18 19.49 -4.30
CA TRP A 179 -9.24 19.32 -5.30
C TRP A 179 -10.56 19.99 -4.92
N SER A 180 -10.93 20.01 -3.63
CA SER A 180 -12.13 20.73 -3.17
C SER A 180 -12.00 22.24 -3.36
N TYR A 181 -10.80 22.81 -3.23
CA TYR A 181 -10.56 24.24 -3.44
C TYR A 181 -10.85 24.64 -4.90
N PHE A 182 -10.36 23.87 -5.87
CA PHE A 182 -10.60 24.15 -7.29
C PHE A 182 -12.08 24.02 -7.70
N ARG A 183 -12.83 23.08 -7.10
CA ARG A 183 -14.27 22.96 -7.38
C ARG A 183 -15.07 24.16 -6.87
N HIS A 184 -14.73 24.71 -5.70
CA HIS A 184 -15.43 25.87 -5.16
C HIS A 184 -15.20 27.14 -5.98
N VAL A 185 -14.01 27.32 -6.56
CA VAL A 185 -13.67 28.48 -7.42
C VAL A 185 -14.40 28.44 -8.78
N GLN A 186 -14.80 27.26 -9.26
CA GLN A 186 -15.53 27.13 -10.53
C GLN A 186 -17.06 27.35 -10.39
N CYS A 187 -17.59 27.42 -9.17
CA CYS A 187 -19.02 27.63 -8.91
C CYS A 187 -19.36 29.06 -8.46
N THR A 188 -18.38 29.97 -8.43
CA THR A 188 -18.53 31.42 -8.22
C THR A 188 -18.24 32.16 -9.51
#